data_AF-A0ABD5Q653-F1
#
_entry.id   AF-A0ABD5Q653-F1
#
_cell.length_a   1.000
_cell.length_b   1.000
_cell.length_c   1.000
_cell.angle_alpha   90.00
_cell.angle_beta   90.00
_cell.angle_gamma   90.00
#
_symmetry.space_group_name_H-M   'P 1'
#
loop_
_entity.id
_entity.type
_entity.pdbx_description
1 polymer ?
#
loop_
_entity_poly.entity_id
_entity_poly.type
_entity_poly.pdbx_seq_one_letter_code
_entity_poly.pdbx_strand_id
1 'polypeptide(L)'
;MTRLAEPNADPGETADAGGGRTSGGEKERREVADRLRDRAERVRRRELETALGRLEATGEVTPAERRAVASLSASITDALVERWASNLDEVDADAALGLFADRE
;
A
#
# COMPACT_ATOMS: atom_id res chain seq x y z
N MET A 1 31.85 -49.82 -40.89
CA MET A 1 31.88 -48.69 -39.95
C MET A 1 30.42 -48.32 -39.65
N THR A 2 29.81 -48.92 -38.63
CA THR A 2 29.66 -48.46 -37.23
C THR A 2 28.41 -47.58 -37.02
N ARG A 3 27.56 -48.03 -36.08
CA ARG A 3 26.22 -47.57 -35.63
C ARG A 3 26.16 -46.13 -35.12
N LEU A 4 24.93 -45.56 -35.06
CA LEU A 4 24.30 -44.84 -33.93
C LEU A 4 22.85 -44.45 -34.36
N ALA A 5 21.80 -45.15 -33.92
CA ALA A 5 20.97 -44.90 -32.72
C ALA A 5 20.04 -43.65 -32.84
N GLU A 6 18.72 -43.89 -32.90
CA GLU A 6 17.64 -42.89 -32.71
C GLU A 6 17.56 -42.46 -31.21
N PRO A 7 16.98 -41.28 -30.85
CA PRO A 7 15.52 -41.21 -30.61
C PRO A 7 14.83 -39.84 -30.85
N ASN A 8 13.49 -39.89 -30.86
CA ASN A 8 12.49 -38.81 -30.79
C ASN A 8 12.84 -37.58 -29.94
N ALA A 9 12.45 -36.39 -30.42
CA ALA A 9 11.95 -35.30 -29.57
C ALA A 9 11.09 -34.34 -30.39
N ASP A 10 9.78 -34.43 -30.14
CA ASP A 10 8.78 -33.41 -30.43
C ASP A 10 9.18 -32.07 -29.77
N PRO A 11 9.36 -30.96 -30.50
CA PRO A 11 9.35 -29.64 -29.92
C PRO A 11 7.88 -29.20 -29.96
N GLY A 12 7.13 -29.51 -28.93
CA GLY A 12 7.22 -28.69 -27.74
C GLY A 12 6.21 -27.57 -27.88
N GLU A 13 5.00 -27.88 -27.44
CA GLU A 13 4.00 -26.98 -26.88
C GLU A 13 4.66 -25.68 -26.39
N THR A 14 4.60 -24.61 -27.19
CA THR A 14 4.89 -23.28 -26.69
C THR A 14 3.73 -22.92 -25.80
N ALA A 15 3.85 -23.32 -24.52
CA ALA A 15 3.00 -22.85 -23.46
C ALA A 15 2.91 -21.33 -23.59
N ASP A 16 1.68 -20.89 -23.79
CA ASP A 16 1.23 -19.52 -23.68
C ASP A 16 1.60 -19.02 -22.28
N ALA A 17 2.82 -18.52 -22.15
CA ALA A 17 3.24 -17.71 -21.03
C ALA A 17 2.89 -16.25 -21.31
N GLY A 18 1.73 -16.00 -21.92
CA GLY A 18 0.93 -14.82 -21.64
C GLY A 18 0.44 -14.89 -20.20
N GLY A 19 1.36 -14.75 -19.24
CA GLY A 19 1.05 -14.42 -17.85
C GLY A 19 0.48 -13.02 -17.80
N GLY A 20 -0.70 -12.86 -18.41
CA GLY A 20 -1.49 -11.66 -18.39
C GLY A 20 -1.73 -11.33 -16.93
N ARG A 21 -1.12 -10.24 -16.50
CA ARG A 21 -1.45 -9.53 -15.27
C ARG A 21 -2.97 -9.38 -15.29
N THR A 22 -3.68 -10.28 -14.61
CA THR A 22 -5.12 -10.37 -14.77
C THR A 22 -5.71 -9.10 -14.16
N SER A 23 -6.72 -8.54 -14.82
CA SER A 23 -7.46 -7.36 -14.34
C SER A 23 -7.97 -7.53 -12.89
N GLY A 24 -8.10 -8.78 -12.41
CA GLY A 24 -8.39 -9.12 -11.03
C GLY A 24 -7.34 -8.63 -10.03
N GLY A 25 -6.04 -8.85 -10.30
CA GLY A 25 -4.97 -8.43 -9.39
C GLY A 25 -4.79 -6.91 -9.32
N GLU A 26 -4.97 -6.20 -10.44
CA GLU A 26 -4.93 -4.73 -10.45
C GLU A 26 -6.10 -4.12 -9.67
N LYS A 27 -7.28 -4.74 -9.75
CA LYS A 27 -8.46 -4.31 -8.99
C LYS A 27 -8.26 -4.54 -7.49
N GLU A 28 -7.78 -5.72 -7.10
CA GLU A 28 -7.48 -6.06 -5.71
C GLU A 28 -6.46 -5.10 -5.09
N ARG A 29 -5.35 -4.80 -5.79
CA ARG A 29 -4.36 -3.83 -5.31
C ARG A 29 -4.93 -2.44 -5.11
N ARG A 30 -5.82 -1.99 -6.00
CA ARG A 30 -6.51 -0.71 -5.83
C ARG A 30 -7.37 -0.71 -4.57
N GLU A 31 -8.14 -1.77 -4.34
CA GLU A 31 -8.95 -1.91 -3.13
C GLU A 31 -8.10 -1.92 -1.85
N VAL A 32 -6.93 -2.57 -1.87
CA VAL A 32 -5.98 -2.56 -0.75
C VAL A 32 -5.38 -1.17 -0.53
N ALA A 33 -4.96 -0.48 -1.59
CA ALA A 33 -4.46 0.89 -1.51
C ALA A 33 -5.51 1.85 -0.92
N ASP A 34 -6.78 1.71 -1.33
CA ASP A 34 -7.86 2.54 -0.83
C ASP A 34 -8.15 2.25 0.65
N ARG A 35 -8.15 0.98 1.07
CA ARG A 35 -8.28 0.60 2.49
C ARG A 35 -7.13 1.15 3.33
N LEU A 36 -5.91 1.15 2.79
CA LEU A 36 -4.74 1.71 3.46
C LEU A 36 -4.90 3.22 3.66
N ARG A 37 -5.29 3.95 2.59
CA ARG A 37 -5.58 5.39 2.66
C ARG A 37 -6.67 5.70 3.66
N ASP A 38 -7.77 4.95 3.66
CA ASP A 38 -8.88 5.13 4.60
C ASP A 38 -8.44 4.91 6.05
N ARG A 39 -7.64 3.87 6.31
CA ARG A 39 -7.12 3.58 7.65
C ARG A 39 -6.21 4.71 8.11
N ALA A 40 -5.31 5.16 7.25
CA ALA A 40 -4.38 6.23 7.56
C ALA A 40 -5.11 7.55 7.84
N GLU A 41 -6.15 7.89 7.08
CA GLU A 41 -6.96 9.08 7.32
C GLU A 41 -7.68 9.03 8.68
N ARG A 42 -8.20 7.85 9.08
CA ARG A 42 -8.81 7.70 10.42
C ARG A 42 -7.80 7.93 11.54
N VAL A 43 -6.60 7.38 11.41
CA VAL A 43 -5.51 7.59 12.37
C VAL A 43 -5.11 9.07 12.40
N ARG A 44 -4.89 9.68 11.22
CA ARG A 44 -4.52 11.08 11.07
C ARG A 44 -5.48 12.01 11.81
N ARG A 45 -6.79 11.82 11.62
CA ARG A 45 -7.82 12.65 12.30
C ARG A 45 -7.76 12.50 13.81
N ARG A 46 -7.73 11.26 14.31
CA ARG A 46 -7.66 10.99 15.76
C ARG A 46 -6.44 11.62 16.41
N GLU A 47 -5.27 11.47 15.79
CA GLU A 47 -4.02 12.01 16.33
C GLU A 47 -3.97 13.54 16.19
N LEU A 48 -4.51 14.11 15.11
CA LEU A 48 -4.64 15.56 14.95
C LEU A 48 -5.54 16.18 16.03
N GLU A 49 -6.72 15.60 16.27
CA GLU A 49 -7.63 16.04 17.34
C GLU A 49 -6.96 15.95 18.71
N THR A 50 -6.25 14.85 18.98
CA THR A 50 -5.51 14.65 20.23
C THR A 50 -4.40 15.69 20.40
N ALA A 51 -3.63 15.95 19.34
CA ALA A 51 -2.53 16.93 19.37
C ALA A 51 -3.05 18.36 19.57
N LEU A 52 -4.11 18.75 18.84
CA LEU A 52 -4.74 20.06 19.01
C LEU A 52 -5.32 20.22 20.42
N GLY A 53 -6.04 19.21 20.93
CA GLY A 53 -6.57 19.24 22.30
C GLY A 53 -5.47 19.39 23.36
N ARG A 54 -4.29 18.76 23.16
CA ARG A 54 -3.13 18.96 24.04
C ARG A 54 -2.54 20.36 23.93
N LEU A 55 -2.39 20.90 22.72
CA LEU A 55 -1.89 22.26 22.51
C LEU A 55 -2.81 23.30 23.17
N GLU A 56 -4.12 23.14 23.01
CA GLU A 56 -5.14 23.99 23.64
C GLU A 56 -5.10 23.93 25.17
N ALA A 57 -4.79 22.77 25.74
CA ALA A 57 -4.62 22.64 27.18
C ALA A 57 -3.37 23.37 27.71
N THR A 58 -2.37 23.64 26.86
CA THR A 58 -1.15 24.38 27.23
C THR A 58 -1.24 25.88 26.99
N GLY A 59 -2.25 26.35 26.25
CA GLY A 59 -2.43 27.76 25.91
C GLY A 59 -3.36 27.96 24.72
N GLU A 60 -3.54 29.21 24.31
CA GLU A 60 -4.33 29.51 23.11
C GLU A 60 -3.63 29.00 21.84
N VAL A 61 -4.38 28.25 21.03
CA VAL A 61 -3.96 27.85 19.68
C VAL A 61 -4.72 28.70 18.68
N THR A 62 -3.98 29.53 17.94
CA THR A 62 -4.57 30.40 16.93
C THR A 62 -5.14 29.58 15.77
N PRO A 63 -6.11 30.10 15.01
CA PRO A 63 -6.61 29.45 13.80
C PRO A 63 -5.50 29.18 12.76
N ALA A 64 -4.45 30.00 12.73
CA ALA A 64 -3.32 29.81 11.82
C ALA A 64 -2.47 28.60 12.22
N GLU A 65 -2.17 28.45 13.51
CA GLU A 65 -1.44 27.28 14.04
C GLU A 65 -2.25 26.00 13.87
N ARG A 66 -3.57 26.03 14.13
CA ARG A 66 -4.45 24.88 13.86
C ARG A 66 -4.34 24.41 12.41
N ARG A 67 -4.38 25.35 11.46
CA ARG A 67 -4.21 25.05 10.03
C ARG A 67 -2.82 24.51 9.73
N ALA A 68 -1.76 25.08 10.31
CA ALA A 68 -0.40 24.60 10.10
C ALA A 68 -0.22 23.15 10.57
N VAL A 69 -0.73 22.82 11.76
CA VAL A 69 -0.67 21.45 12.30
C VAL A 69 -1.51 20.48 11.47
N ALA A 70 -2.69 20.90 11.01
CA ALA A 70 -3.53 20.09 10.12
C ALA A 70 -2.84 19.79 8.78
N SER A 71 -2.20 20.80 8.17
CA SER A 71 -1.43 20.64 6.94
C SER A 71 -0.21 19.74 7.14
N LEU A 72 0.53 19.91 8.24
CA LEU A 72 1.67 19.05 8.57
C LEU A 72 1.23 17.58 8.74
N SER A 73 0.13 17.36 9.45
CA SER A 73 -0.46 16.04 9.66
C SER A 73 -0.87 15.38 8.33
N ALA A 74 -1.45 16.14 7.39
CA ALA A 74 -1.74 15.69 6.04
C ALA A 74 -0.45 15.28 5.30
N SER A 75 0.55 16.16 5.24
CA SER A 75 1.79 15.89 4.52
C SER A 75 2.56 14.67 5.04
N ILE A 76 2.59 14.46 6.36
CA ILE A 76 3.21 13.27 6.96
C ILE A 76 2.45 12.00 6.54
N THR A 77 1.11 12.04 6.62
CA THR A 77 0.27 10.90 6.26
C THR A 77 0.43 10.55 4.79
N ASP A 78 0.33 11.54 3.90
CA ASP A 78 0.48 11.34 2.46
C ASP A 78 1.86 10.77 2.11
N ALA A 79 2.93 11.32 2.69
CA ALA A 79 4.30 10.85 2.43
C ALA A 79 4.53 9.40 2.85
N LEU A 80 3.90 8.97 3.95
CA LEU A 80 4.00 7.59 4.42
C LEU A 80 3.10 6.67 3.59
N VAL A 81 1.85 7.05 3.36
CA VAL A 81 0.85 6.17 2.72
C VAL A 81 1.11 5.99 1.24
N GLU A 82 1.40 7.07 0.50
CA GLU A 82 1.57 6.97 -0.96
C GLU A 82 2.81 6.15 -1.33
N ARG A 83 3.84 6.14 -0.47
CA ARG A 83 4.98 5.25 -0.65
C ARG A 83 4.57 3.79 -0.56
N TRP A 84 3.70 3.40 0.38
CA TRP A 84 3.26 2.01 0.51
C TRP A 84 2.23 1.65 -0.54
N ALA A 85 1.26 2.52 -0.81
CA ALA A 85 0.22 2.31 -1.81
C ALA A 85 0.80 2.14 -3.23
N SER A 86 1.89 2.84 -3.56
CA SER A 86 2.56 2.73 -4.86
C SER A 86 3.43 1.49 -5.02
N ASN A 87 3.82 0.83 -3.92
CA ASN A 87 4.72 -0.34 -3.93
C ASN A 87 4.02 -1.65 -3.55
N LEU A 88 2.68 -1.70 -3.63
CA LEU A 88 1.92 -2.93 -3.39
C LEU A 88 2.24 -4.08 -4.38
N ASP A 89 2.91 -3.78 -5.49
CA ASP A 89 3.43 -4.81 -6.40
C ASP A 89 4.71 -5.51 -5.86
N GLU A 90 5.44 -4.84 -4.96
CA GLU A 90 6.68 -5.34 -4.35
C GLU A 90 6.48 -5.90 -2.94
N VAL A 91 5.34 -5.57 -2.32
CA VAL A 91 4.99 -5.92 -0.94
C VAL A 91 3.74 -6.78 -0.96
N ASP A 92 3.80 -7.96 -0.33
CA ASP A 92 2.64 -8.82 -0.11
C ASP A 92 1.49 -8.01 0.52
N ALA A 93 0.36 -7.92 -0.20
CA ALA A 93 -0.79 -7.14 0.19
C ALA A 93 -1.38 -7.58 1.54
N ASP A 94 -1.32 -8.88 1.86
CA ASP A 94 -1.76 -9.41 3.14
C ASP A 94 -0.79 -9.02 4.26
N ALA A 95 0.52 -8.96 3.99
CA ALA A 95 1.51 -8.47 4.94
C ALA A 95 1.37 -6.95 5.18
N ALA A 96 1.08 -6.18 4.13
CA ALA A 96 0.81 -4.75 4.23
C ALA A 96 -0.44 -4.50 5.10
N LEU A 97 -1.53 -5.25 4.89
CA LEU A 97 -2.73 -5.16 5.71
C LEU A 97 -2.50 -5.64 7.16
N GLY A 98 -1.71 -6.70 7.35
CA GLY A 98 -1.36 -7.25 8.66
C GLY A 98 -0.62 -6.27 9.56
N LEU A 99 0.28 -5.44 9.00
CA LEU A 99 0.97 -4.37 9.74
C LEU A 99 0.01 -3.32 10.36
N PHE A 100 -1.19 -3.16 9.79
CA PHE A 100 -2.19 -2.20 10.26
C PHE A 100 -3.38 -2.84 10.97
N ALA A 101 -3.47 -4.18 10.97
CA ALA A 101 -4.55 -4.95 11.57
C ALA A 101 -4.41 -5.06 13.10
N ASP A 102 -3.20 -5.03 13.65
CA ASP A 102 -3.00 -5.10 15.10
C ASP A 102 -2.91 -3.71 15.75
N ARG A 103 -3.98 -3.36 16.49
CA ARG A 103 -4.03 -2.69 17.81
C ARG A 103 -5.42 -2.08 18.02
N GLU A 104 -6.37 -2.91 18.41
CA GLU A 104 -7.52 -2.52 19.24
C GLU A 104 -7.25 -2.90 20.70
#